data_AF-A0A554RQI3-F1
#
_entry.id   AF-A0A554RQI3-F1
#
_cell.length_a   1.000
_cell.length_b   1.000
_cell.length_c   1.000
_cell.angle_alpha   90.00
_cell.angle_beta   90.00
_cell.angle_gamma   90.00
#
_symmetry.space_group_name_H-M   'P 1'
#
loop_
_entity.id
_entity.type
_entity.pdbx_description
1 polymer ?
#
loop_
_entity_poly.entity_id
_entity_poly.type
_entity_poly.pdbx_seq_one_letter_code
_entity_poly.pdbx_strand_id
1 'polypeptide(L)'
;MQGGYRAEDYVRNPRGLTMLRYKGFHGRDLIQLTWEDAYIAVGKALGRDYRANPSLLLQPQDAAMSACWFFVEYKGCLSAAQRGDVHEVTRLVNGPMRLKLAERKAATDRALKVLSK
;
A
#
# COMPACT_ATOMS: atom_id res chain seq x y z
N MET A 1 7.91 -11.02 -26.19
CA MET A 1 6.55 -10.75 -25.68
C MET A 1 5.77 -10.06 -26.78
N GLN A 2 4.78 -10.73 -27.38
CA GLN A 2 3.80 -10.10 -28.26
C GLN A 2 2.81 -9.33 -27.40
N GLY A 3 2.83 -8.01 -27.49
CA GLY A 3 1.84 -7.14 -26.86
C GLY A 3 1.92 -5.78 -27.54
N GLY A 4 0.85 -5.38 -28.24
CA GLY A 4 0.77 -4.14 -29.01
C GLY A 4 0.69 -2.86 -28.17
N TYR A 5 1.17 -2.89 -26.92
CA TYR A 5 1.12 -1.76 -26.01
C TYR A 5 2.43 -0.96 -26.12
N ARG A 6 2.38 0.27 -26.63
CA ARG A 6 3.56 1.16 -26.69
C ARG A 6 3.59 2.02 -25.44
N ALA A 7 4.78 2.25 -24.88
CA ALA A 7 4.91 3.05 -23.66
C ALA A 7 4.37 4.49 -23.84
N GLU A 8 4.55 5.06 -25.02
CA GLU A 8 4.06 6.38 -25.41
C GLU A 8 2.53 6.54 -25.32
N ASP A 9 1.75 5.47 -25.54
CA ASP A 9 0.27 5.51 -25.46
C ASP A 9 -0.23 5.79 -24.03
N TYR A 10 0.64 5.59 -23.04
CA TYR A 10 0.36 5.75 -21.62
C TYR A 10 1.06 6.96 -20.99
N VAL A 11 1.91 7.66 -21.75
CA VAL A 11 2.53 8.90 -21.30
C VAL A 11 1.45 9.95 -21.09
N ARG A 12 1.43 10.57 -19.89
CA ARG A 12 0.39 11.54 -19.46
C ARG A 12 -1.05 10.98 -19.50
N ASN A 13 -1.22 9.65 -19.57
CA ASN A 13 -2.50 8.98 -19.52
C ASN A 13 -2.57 8.01 -18.32
N PRO A 14 -2.65 8.56 -17.08
CA PRO A 14 -2.69 7.73 -15.87
C PRO A 14 -3.90 6.81 -15.83
N ARG A 15 -5.03 7.19 -16.46
CA ARG A 15 -6.23 6.35 -16.59
C ARG A 15 -5.95 5.12 -17.44
N GLY A 16 -5.38 5.29 -18.63
CA GLY A 16 -4.99 4.18 -19.49
C GLY A 16 -4.00 3.25 -18.79
N LEU A 17 -3.00 3.83 -18.12
CA LEU A 17 -1.97 3.04 -17.44
C LEU A 17 -2.55 2.24 -16.27
N THR A 18 -3.43 2.83 -15.47
CA THR A 18 -4.05 2.10 -14.36
C THR A 18 -4.97 0.99 -14.84
N MET A 19 -5.67 1.16 -15.96
CA MET A 19 -6.52 0.11 -16.51
C MET A 19 -5.67 -1.04 -17.04
N LEU A 20 -4.59 -0.72 -17.77
CA LEU A 20 -3.66 -1.73 -18.30
C LEU A 20 -3.00 -2.56 -17.19
N ARG A 21 -2.44 -1.90 -16.17
CA ARG A 21 -1.63 -2.60 -15.16
C ARG A 21 -2.41 -3.13 -13.97
N TYR A 22 -3.44 -2.40 -13.54
CA TYR A 22 -4.09 -2.64 -12.26
C TYR A 22 -5.61 -2.82 -12.38
N LYS A 23 -6.18 -2.80 -13.60
CA LYS A 23 -7.64 -2.77 -13.82
C LYS A 23 -8.37 -1.66 -13.06
N GLY A 24 -7.68 -0.54 -12.80
CA GLY A 24 -8.21 0.58 -11.99
C GLY A 24 -7.87 0.54 -10.49
N PHE A 25 -7.30 -0.55 -10.00
CA PHE A 25 -6.92 -0.78 -8.60
C PHE A 25 -5.44 -0.46 -8.32
N HIS A 26 -4.98 0.70 -8.80
CA HIS A 26 -3.64 1.24 -8.52
C HIS A 26 -3.48 1.63 -7.04
N GLY A 27 -2.25 1.90 -6.63
CA GLY A 27 -1.92 2.36 -5.27
C GLY A 27 -2.75 3.57 -4.82
N ARG A 28 -3.50 3.40 -3.73
CA ARG A 28 -4.20 4.46 -2.99
C ARG A 28 -3.88 4.31 -1.49
N ASP A 29 -4.38 5.22 -0.67
CA ASP A 29 -4.10 5.32 0.78
C ASP A 29 -2.63 5.64 1.16
N LEU A 30 -2.36 5.60 2.47
CA LEU A 30 -1.07 5.92 3.10
C LEU A 30 0.03 4.86 2.88
N ILE A 31 -0.33 3.61 2.59
CA ILE A 31 0.57 2.48 2.36
C ILE A 31 0.57 1.98 0.91
N GLN A 32 -0.13 2.67 0.00
CA GLN A 32 -0.22 2.33 -1.42
C GLN A 32 -0.90 0.97 -1.65
N LEU A 33 -2.05 0.76 -1.00
CA LEU A 33 -2.89 -0.42 -1.24
C LEU A 33 -3.19 -0.58 -2.74
N THR A 34 -2.82 -1.72 -3.29
CA THR A 34 -2.85 -2.02 -4.74
C THR A 34 -3.46 -3.40 -4.96
N TRP A 35 -4.06 -3.62 -6.14
CA TRP A 35 -4.73 -4.83 -6.61
C TRP A 35 -6.17 -5.01 -6.15
N GLU A 36 -7.01 -5.57 -7.03
CA GLU A 36 -8.45 -5.77 -6.79
C GLU A 36 -8.72 -6.60 -5.52
N ASP A 37 -7.98 -7.69 -5.32
CA ASP A 37 -8.14 -8.57 -4.16
C ASP A 37 -7.91 -7.85 -2.83
N ALA A 38 -6.94 -6.92 -2.79
CA ALA A 38 -6.66 -6.14 -1.60
C ALA A 38 -7.80 -5.16 -1.30
N TYR A 39 -8.40 -4.56 -2.33
CA TYR A 39 -9.56 -3.67 -2.21
C TYR A 39 -10.79 -4.42 -1.69
N ILE A 40 -11.02 -5.64 -2.19
CA ILE A 40 -12.10 -6.51 -1.72
C ILE A 40 -11.87 -6.91 -0.26
N ALA A 41 -10.64 -7.32 0.08
CA ALA A 41 -10.30 -7.77 1.42
C ALA A 41 -10.48 -6.67 2.49
N VAL A 42 -9.96 -5.46 2.24
CA VAL A 42 -10.18 -4.34 3.16
C VAL A 42 -11.65 -3.93 3.21
N GLY A 43 -12.36 -4.02 2.08
CA GLY A 43 -13.79 -3.71 2.03
C GLY A 43 -14.64 -4.62 2.91
N LYS A 44 -14.31 -5.92 2.90
CA LYS A 44 -14.92 -6.90 3.80
C LYS A 44 -14.61 -6.59 5.27
N ALA A 45 -13.37 -6.20 5.58
CA ALA A 45 -12.94 -5.91 6.95
C ALA A 45 -13.58 -4.63 7.51
N LEU A 46 -13.72 -3.59 6.69
CA LEU A 46 -14.23 -2.28 7.12
C LEU A 46 -15.72 -2.06 6.83
N GLY A 47 -16.41 -3.04 6.21
CA GLY A 47 -17.81 -2.92 5.84
C GLY A 47 -18.08 -1.85 4.78
N ARG A 48 -17.13 -1.65 3.86
CA ARG A 48 -17.22 -0.64 2.77
C ARG A 48 -16.91 -1.26 1.42
N ASP A 49 -17.62 -0.85 0.38
CA ASP A 49 -17.37 -1.37 -0.97
C ASP A 49 -16.32 -0.54 -1.73
N TYR A 50 -15.05 -0.82 -1.45
CA TYR A 50 -13.92 -0.21 -2.16
C TYR A 50 -13.73 -0.77 -3.58
N ARG A 51 -14.32 -1.93 -3.90
CA ARG A 51 -14.23 -2.48 -5.25
C ARG A 51 -15.06 -1.63 -6.22
N ALA A 52 -16.30 -1.32 -5.83
CA ALA A 52 -17.16 -0.43 -6.59
C ALA A 52 -16.75 1.05 -6.46
N ASN A 53 -16.23 1.46 -5.30
CA ASN A 53 -15.88 2.86 -5.00
C ASN A 53 -14.41 3.02 -4.58
N PRO A 54 -13.44 2.76 -5.47
CA PRO A 54 -12.02 2.78 -5.12
C PRO A 54 -11.50 4.17 -4.70
N SER A 55 -12.19 5.24 -5.09
CA SER A 55 -11.86 6.62 -4.67
C SER A 55 -12.07 6.88 -3.18
N LEU A 56 -12.84 6.04 -2.47
CA LEU A 56 -13.00 6.16 -1.02
C LEU A 56 -11.65 6.05 -0.30
N LEU A 57 -10.71 5.23 -0.79
CA LEU A 57 -9.36 5.10 -0.23
C LEU A 57 -8.48 6.36 -0.39
N LEU A 58 -9.00 7.42 -1.02
CA LEU A 58 -8.37 8.75 -1.03
C LEU A 58 -8.91 9.66 0.07
N GLN A 59 -10.01 9.28 0.73
CA GLN A 59 -10.56 10.03 1.85
C GLN A 59 -9.71 9.77 3.10
N PRO A 60 -9.42 10.78 3.93
CA PRO A 60 -8.49 10.64 5.06
C PRO A 60 -8.85 9.49 6.03
N GLN A 61 -10.13 9.31 6.33
CA GLN A 61 -10.61 8.28 7.25
C GLN A 61 -10.41 6.87 6.69
N ASP A 62 -10.86 6.64 5.46
CA ASP A 62 -10.68 5.38 4.76
C ASP A 62 -9.20 5.04 4.59
N ALA A 63 -8.38 6.02 4.18
CA ALA A 63 -6.97 5.83 3.96
C ALA A 63 -6.20 5.44 5.23
N ALA A 64 -6.57 6.02 6.37
CA ALA A 64 -6.00 5.65 7.66
C ALA A 64 -6.46 4.26 8.11
N MET A 65 -7.76 3.96 8.01
CA MET A 65 -8.31 2.68 8.43
C MET A 65 -7.80 1.52 7.57
N SER A 66 -7.71 1.69 6.25
CA SER A 66 -7.18 0.67 5.35
C SER A 66 -5.70 0.40 5.61
N ALA A 67 -4.90 1.44 5.85
CA ALA A 67 -3.49 1.28 6.19
C ALA A 67 -3.30 0.56 7.54
N CYS A 68 -4.09 0.90 8.57
CA CYS A 68 -4.06 0.22 9.86
C CYS A 68 -4.46 -1.25 9.74
N TRP A 69 -5.56 -1.55 9.06
CA TRP A 69 -6.01 -2.93 8.79
C TRP A 69 -4.94 -3.72 8.03
N PHE A 70 -4.39 -3.13 6.97
CA PHE A 70 -3.37 -3.78 6.15
C PHE A 70 -2.14 -4.12 7.00
N PHE A 71 -1.70 -3.18 7.84
CA PHE A 71 -0.54 -3.35 8.68
C PHE A 71 -0.73 -4.42 9.76
N VAL A 72 -1.87 -4.40 10.46
CA VAL A 72 -2.12 -5.28 11.61
C VAL A 72 -2.62 -6.64 11.17
N GLU A 73 -3.74 -6.69 10.43
CA GLU A 73 -4.44 -7.94 10.15
C GLU A 73 -3.95 -8.59 8.85
N TYR A 74 -3.77 -7.80 7.79
CA TYR A 74 -3.44 -8.36 6.48
C TYR A 74 -1.97 -8.79 6.37
N LYS A 75 -1.05 -8.06 7.00
CA LYS A 75 0.40 -8.34 6.98
C LYS A 75 0.97 -8.84 8.31
N GLY A 76 0.24 -8.74 9.42
CA GLY A 76 0.73 -9.22 10.71
C GLY A 76 1.95 -8.47 11.24
N CYS A 77 2.11 -7.18 10.90
CA CYS A 77 3.33 -6.43 11.20
C CYS A 77 3.48 -6.07 12.69
N LEU A 78 2.41 -6.14 13.48
CA LEU A 78 2.38 -5.60 14.84
C LEU A 78 3.49 -6.18 15.74
N SER A 79 3.68 -7.50 15.71
CA SER A 79 4.71 -8.17 16.52
C SER A 79 6.13 -7.69 16.17
N ALA A 80 6.45 -7.55 14.88
CA ALA A 80 7.74 -7.03 14.44
C ALA A 80 7.90 -5.55 14.78
N ALA A 81 6.85 -4.75 14.60
CA ALA A 81 6.84 -3.33 14.91
C ALA A 81 7.04 -3.05 16.40
N GLN A 82 6.42 -3.84 17.28
CA GLN A 82 6.59 -3.75 18.73
C GLN A 82 8.03 -4.01 19.18
N ARG A 83 8.80 -4.82 18.44
CA ARG A 83 10.23 -5.04 18.66
C ARG A 83 11.14 -3.99 18.00
N GLY A 84 10.57 -3.02 17.28
CA GLY A 84 11.33 -2.07 16.47
C GLY A 84 11.98 -2.69 15.21
N ASP A 85 11.54 -3.88 14.78
CA ASP A 85 12.15 -4.63 13.69
C ASP A 85 11.66 -4.15 12.32
N VAL A 86 12.16 -2.99 11.89
CA VAL A 86 11.88 -2.41 10.57
C VAL A 86 12.31 -3.33 9.43
N HIS A 87 13.31 -4.19 9.65
CA HIS A 87 13.77 -5.15 8.65
C HIS A 87 12.72 -6.22 8.36
N GLU A 88 12.09 -6.75 9.41
CA GLU A 88 11.01 -7.72 9.27
C GLU A 88 9.71 -7.08 8.78
N VAL A 89 9.33 -5.90 9.30
CA VAL A 89 8.18 -5.15 8.78
C VAL A 89 8.34 -4.89 7.27
N THR A 90 9.54 -4.52 6.84
CA THR A 90 9.85 -4.30 5.41
C THR A 90 9.68 -5.58 4.59
N ARG A 91 10.08 -6.74 5.13
CA ARG A 91 9.89 -8.04 4.48
C ARG A 91 8.42 -8.39 4.32
N LEU A 92 7.61 -8.19 5.37
CA LEU A 92 6.17 -8.50 5.36
C LEU A 92 5.41 -7.66 4.34
N VAL A 93 5.75 -6.36 4.25
CA VAL A 93 5.07 -5.41 3.35
C VAL A 93 5.57 -5.53 1.90
N ASN A 94 6.90 -5.55 1.68
CA ASN A 94 7.51 -5.45 0.33
C ASN A 94 8.12 -6.76 -0.20
N GLY A 95 8.03 -7.85 0.56
CA GLY A 95 8.62 -9.12 0.20
C GLY A 95 10.12 -9.23 0.50
N PRO A 96 10.74 -10.35 0.11
CA PRO A 96 12.08 -10.75 0.57
C PRO A 96 13.21 -9.82 0.12
N MET A 97 13.04 -9.15 -1.03
CA MET A 97 14.03 -8.20 -1.57
C MET A 97 14.19 -6.93 -0.74
N ARG A 98 13.20 -6.59 0.11
CA ARG A 98 13.26 -5.44 1.04
C ARG A 98 13.73 -4.13 0.40
N LEU A 99 13.27 -3.87 -0.82
CA LEU A 99 13.60 -2.64 -1.53
C LEU A 99 13.30 -1.42 -0.64
N LYS A 100 14.23 -0.45 -0.64
CA LYS A 100 14.18 0.79 0.15
C LYS A 100 14.28 0.60 1.68
N LEU A 101 14.83 -0.51 2.17
CA LEU A 101 15.02 -0.74 3.61
C LEU A 101 15.77 0.41 4.32
N ALA A 102 16.86 0.92 3.74
CA ALA A 102 17.64 2.00 4.34
C ALA A 102 16.80 3.28 4.53
N GLU A 103 16.00 3.65 3.54
CA GLU A 103 15.08 4.79 3.59
C GLU A 103 14.02 4.60 4.71
N ARG A 104 13.49 3.38 4.83
CA ARG A 104 12.48 3.01 5.85
C ARG A 104 13.05 3.06 7.26
N LYS A 105 14.26 2.56 7.47
CA LYS A 105 14.99 2.68 8.76
C LYS A 105 15.19 4.14 9.13
N ALA A 106 15.75 4.93 8.21
CA ALA A 106 15.99 6.35 8.45
C ALA A 106 14.71 7.14 8.75
N ALA A 107 13.58 6.83 8.08
CA ALA A 107 12.30 7.44 8.37
C ALA A 107 11.76 7.06 9.76
N THR A 108 11.90 5.78 10.14
CA THR A 108 11.47 5.28 11.45
C THR A 108 12.29 5.92 12.57
N ASP A 109 13.62 6.00 12.41
CA ASP A 109 14.52 6.63 13.39
C ASP A 109 14.17 8.10 13.62
N ARG A 110 13.83 8.83 12.54
CA ARG A 110 13.36 10.23 12.66
C ARG A 110 12.05 10.32 13.43
N ALA A 111 11.09 9.43 13.17
CA ALA A 111 9.81 9.42 13.86
C ALA A 111 9.98 9.10 15.37
N LEU A 112 10.79 8.10 15.70
CA LEU A 112 11.06 7.71 17.09
C LEU A 112 11.71 8.83 17.90
N LYS A 113 12.62 9.61 17.31
CA LYS A 113 13.23 10.79 17.95
C LYS A 113 12.21 11.85 18.37
N VAL A 114 11.09 11.97 17.65
CA VAL A 114 10.02 12.92 17.98
C VAL A 114 9.17 12.40 19.13
N LEU A 115 8.96 11.08 19.18
CA LEU A 115 8.12 10.40 20.17
C LEU A 115 8.83 10.10 21.50
N SER A 116 10.16 10.07 21.52
CA SER A 116 10.97 9.76 22.70
C SER A 116 11.15 10.96 23.66
N LYS A 117 10.18 11.88 23.70
CA LYS A 117 10.14 12.99 24.66
C LYS A 117 9.21 12.63 25.81
#